data_AF-A0A2D5S637-F1
#
_entry.id   AF-A0A2D5S637-F1
#
_cell.length_a   1.000
_cell.length_b   1.000
_cell.length_c   1.000
_cell.angle_alpha   90.00
_cell.angle_beta   90.00
_cell.angle_gamma   90.00
#
_symmetry.space_group_name_H-M   'P 1'
#
loop_
_entity.id
_entity.type
_entity.pdbx_description
1 polymer ?
#
loop_
_entity_poly.entity_id
_entity_poly.type
_entity_poly.pdbx_seq_one_letter_code
_entity_poly.pdbx_strand_id
1 'polypeptide(L)'
;ITVEMTLSGQASSPLDTTYDVWQTYLPDGARGGIPDSDPGRPIEIFPAGFRFDFTRMTWEEGTTFSVTGPFGTNNRTVFTAGFNSKGKLVDVSSNVNDQVDVSSLAIATFPGVEVGETPPEGAVATFDIDLSDERTRAWVSESLDEGRIVFAISSLIFASQGDGVLTQFYLRENPLVEAGVRDSARLTMSGTVGEPGCDIVGDVDGDCQVTGADLGALLAAWGSDDPAADFNDDGTVGGSDLGLLLSNWGS
;
A
#
# COMPACT_ATOMS: atom_id res chain seq x y z
N ILE A 1 -4.21 -1.60 -8.65
CA ILE A 1 -2.78 -1.57 -9.04
C ILE A 1 -2.28 -3.00 -9.07
N THR A 2 -1.41 -3.37 -9.99
CA THR A 2 -0.91 -4.75 -10.05
C THR A 2 0.59 -4.78 -9.87
N VAL A 3 1.07 -5.61 -8.94
CA VAL A 3 2.50 -5.92 -8.75
C VAL A 3 2.72 -7.37 -9.18
N GLU A 4 3.74 -7.59 -10.02
CA GLU A 4 4.10 -8.91 -10.52
C GLU A 4 5.55 -9.21 -10.16
N MET A 5 5.82 -10.38 -9.58
CA MET A 5 7.15 -10.80 -9.18
C MET A 5 7.39 -12.26 -9.55
N THR A 6 8.45 -12.51 -10.32
CA THR A 6 8.82 -13.87 -10.75
C THR A 6 9.65 -14.56 -9.68
N LEU A 7 9.29 -15.78 -9.30
CA LEU A 7 10.06 -16.59 -8.36
C LEU A 7 11.43 -16.97 -8.94
N SER A 8 12.50 -16.76 -8.16
CA SER A 8 13.88 -17.15 -8.53
C SER A 8 14.27 -18.55 -8.06
N GLY A 9 13.34 -19.26 -7.46
CA GLY A 9 13.44 -20.65 -7.02
C GLY A 9 12.03 -21.19 -6.75
N GLN A 10 11.92 -22.41 -6.25
CA GLN A 10 10.63 -22.91 -5.76
C GLN A 10 10.15 -22.09 -4.55
N ALA A 11 8.84 -21.93 -4.40
CA ALA A 11 8.26 -21.38 -3.17
C ALA A 11 8.62 -22.23 -1.93
N SER A 12 8.64 -21.60 -0.76
CA SER A 12 9.02 -22.21 0.51
C SER A 12 8.08 -23.33 0.99
N SER A 13 6.82 -23.31 0.55
CA SER A 13 5.76 -24.23 0.96
C SER A 13 4.63 -24.24 -0.06
N PRO A 14 3.67 -25.17 0.02
CA PRO A 14 2.34 -24.96 -0.54
C PRO A 14 1.81 -23.57 -0.22
N LEU A 15 1.20 -22.92 -1.20
CA LEU A 15 0.61 -21.59 -1.03
C LEU A 15 -0.89 -21.63 -1.26
N ASP A 16 -1.60 -20.78 -0.53
CA ASP A 16 -3.00 -20.48 -0.76
C ASP A 16 -3.18 -19.02 -1.16
N THR A 17 -4.44 -18.62 -1.33
CA THR A 17 -4.84 -17.29 -1.79
C THR A 17 -5.76 -16.58 -0.79
N THR A 18 -5.80 -17.06 0.46
CA THR A 18 -6.66 -16.49 1.49
C THR A 18 -5.85 -16.04 2.71
N TYR A 19 -6.49 -15.26 3.57
CA TYR A 19 -5.82 -14.73 4.75
C TYR A 19 -5.87 -15.76 5.88
N ASP A 20 -4.69 -16.06 6.42
CA ASP A 20 -4.54 -16.90 7.61
C ASP A 20 -4.53 -16.07 8.89
N VAL A 21 -5.50 -16.33 9.77
CA VAL A 21 -5.53 -15.71 11.11
C VAL A 21 -4.37 -16.20 11.96
N TRP A 22 -3.89 -15.35 12.87
CA TRP A 22 -2.66 -15.61 13.65
C TRP A 22 -2.69 -16.93 14.44
N GLN A 23 -3.87 -17.40 14.85
CA GLN A 23 -4.06 -18.65 15.60
C GLN A 23 -3.66 -19.89 14.79
N THR A 24 -3.72 -19.83 13.46
CA THR A 24 -3.34 -20.96 12.59
C THR A 24 -1.82 -21.15 12.51
N TYR A 25 -1.06 -20.15 12.96
CA TYR A 25 0.41 -20.16 13.02
C TYR A 25 0.95 -20.63 14.38
N LEU A 26 0.07 -20.94 15.33
CA LEU A 26 0.50 -21.46 16.62
C LEU A 26 0.95 -22.92 16.50
N PRO A 27 1.93 -23.36 17.31
CA PRO A 27 2.35 -24.76 17.34
C PRO A 27 1.20 -25.72 17.66
N ASP A 28 1.28 -26.94 17.15
CA ASP A 28 0.29 -27.99 17.43
C ASP A 28 0.05 -28.19 18.93
N GLY A 29 -1.22 -28.13 19.33
CA GLY A 29 -1.64 -28.26 20.73
C GLY A 29 -1.46 -26.99 21.58
N ALA A 30 -1.01 -25.88 21.01
CA ALA A 30 -1.00 -24.59 21.70
C ALA A 30 -2.42 -24.15 22.08
N ARG A 31 -2.56 -23.54 23.27
CA ARG A 31 -3.85 -23.02 23.73
C ARG A 31 -4.32 -21.90 22.81
N GLY A 32 -5.51 -22.06 22.25
CA GLY A 32 -6.11 -21.08 21.33
C GLY A 32 -5.72 -21.25 19.86
N GLY A 33 -4.84 -22.22 19.55
CA GLY A 33 -4.57 -22.61 18.18
C GLY A 33 -5.79 -23.24 17.52
N ILE A 34 -6.00 -22.93 16.24
CA ILE A 34 -7.04 -23.51 15.42
C ILE A 34 -6.40 -24.17 14.18
N PRO A 35 -6.99 -25.26 13.66
CA PRO A 35 -6.55 -25.82 12.38
C PRO A 35 -6.72 -24.80 11.26
N ASP A 36 -5.75 -24.79 10.36
CA ASP A 36 -5.87 -24.15 9.07
C ASP A 36 -6.88 -24.91 8.19
N SER A 37 -7.82 -24.18 7.59
CA SER A 37 -8.93 -24.73 6.82
C SER A 37 -8.61 -24.98 5.35
N ASP A 38 -7.63 -24.27 4.80
CA ASP A 38 -7.30 -24.21 3.39
C ASP A 38 -5.79 -24.40 3.22
N PRO A 39 -5.34 -25.62 2.91
CA PRO A 39 -3.93 -25.97 2.93
C PRO A 39 -3.06 -25.03 2.09
N GLY A 40 -2.11 -24.38 2.75
CA GLY A 40 -1.18 -23.45 2.12
C GLY A 40 -0.60 -22.51 3.18
N ARG A 41 0.21 -21.53 2.76
CA ARG A 41 0.35 -20.25 3.45
C ARG A 41 0.35 -19.12 2.43
N PRO A 42 -0.20 -17.94 2.74
CA PRO A 42 -0.19 -16.83 1.80
C PRO A 42 1.20 -16.21 1.65
N ILE A 43 1.42 -15.61 0.48
CA ILE A 43 2.42 -14.54 0.30
C ILE A 43 1.65 -13.25 0.18
N GLU A 44 1.99 -12.27 1.00
CA GLU A 44 1.23 -11.06 1.17
C GLU A 44 2.10 -9.83 0.85
N ILE A 45 1.45 -8.80 0.30
CA ILE A 45 2.07 -7.50 0.06
C ILE A 45 1.47 -6.44 1.00
N PHE A 46 2.33 -5.64 1.60
CA PHE A 46 1.97 -4.62 2.59
C PHE A 46 2.61 -3.28 2.25
N PRO A 47 2.14 -2.16 2.82
CA PRO A 47 2.95 -0.96 2.93
C PRO A 47 4.25 -1.25 3.68
N ALA A 48 5.34 -0.58 3.28
CA ALA A 48 6.53 -0.52 4.10
C ALA A 48 6.44 0.65 5.11
N GLY A 49 6.75 0.36 6.38
CA GLY A 49 7.00 1.38 7.39
C GLY A 49 8.49 1.47 7.73
N PHE A 50 8.91 2.60 8.29
CA PHE A 50 10.32 2.90 8.56
C PHE A 50 10.56 3.27 10.03
N ARG A 51 11.74 2.96 10.55
CA ARG A 51 12.16 3.18 11.94
C ARG A 51 13.51 3.87 12.01
N PHE A 52 13.90 4.29 13.22
CA PHE A 52 15.24 4.84 13.48
C PHE A 52 15.59 6.02 12.56
N ASP A 53 14.63 6.94 12.41
CA ASP A 53 14.71 8.14 11.56
C ASP A 53 14.88 7.87 10.05
N PHE A 54 14.85 6.59 9.62
CA PHE A 54 14.66 6.27 8.22
C PHE A 54 13.25 6.69 7.79
N THR A 55 13.17 7.16 6.56
CA THR A 55 11.92 7.52 5.88
C THR A 55 11.86 6.77 4.57
N ARG A 56 10.71 6.85 3.91
CA ARG A 56 10.52 6.31 2.56
C ARG A 56 11.57 6.83 1.57
N MET A 57 12.01 8.08 1.75
CA MET A 57 12.98 8.73 0.87
C MET A 57 14.43 8.41 1.24
N THR A 58 14.74 8.19 2.52
CA THR A 58 16.13 7.91 2.96
C THR A 58 16.47 6.43 3.01
N TRP A 59 15.48 5.53 3.03
CA TRP A 59 15.71 4.09 2.98
C TRP A 59 15.94 3.62 1.55
N GLU A 60 17.15 3.24 1.18
CA GLU A 60 17.54 2.82 -0.16
C GLU A 60 18.13 1.40 -0.19
N GLU A 61 18.38 0.88 -1.39
CA GLU A 61 19.09 -0.38 -1.54
C GLU A 61 20.45 -0.33 -0.80
N GLY A 62 20.77 -1.39 -0.06
CA GLY A 62 21.99 -1.44 0.76
C GLY A 62 21.87 -0.71 2.11
N THR A 63 20.73 -0.07 2.41
CA THR A 63 20.46 0.44 3.77
C THR A 63 20.60 -0.69 4.78
N THR A 64 21.24 -0.38 5.92
CA THR A 64 21.46 -1.39 6.96
C THR A 64 20.15 -2.05 7.38
N PHE A 65 20.18 -3.36 7.55
CA PHE A 65 19.05 -4.13 8.06
C PHE A 65 18.59 -3.64 9.43
N SER A 66 19.53 -3.33 10.33
CA SER A 66 19.28 -2.89 11.70
C SER A 66 20.41 -2.00 12.21
N VAL A 67 20.07 -1.00 13.03
CA VAL A 67 21.03 -0.14 13.74
C VAL A 67 21.31 -0.60 15.17
N THR A 68 20.54 -1.57 15.66
CA THR A 68 20.64 -2.09 17.05
C THR A 68 21.24 -3.50 17.12
N GLY A 69 21.50 -4.12 15.96
CA GLY A 69 22.05 -5.47 15.83
C GLY A 69 21.09 -6.43 15.13
N PRO A 70 21.58 -7.62 14.71
CA PRO A 70 20.83 -8.52 13.83
C PRO A 70 19.74 -9.33 14.54
N PHE A 71 19.73 -9.36 15.87
CA PHE A 71 18.80 -10.18 16.67
C PHE A 71 17.75 -9.31 17.38
N GLY A 72 16.56 -9.87 17.56
CA GLY A 72 15.45 -9.23 18.27
C GLY A 72 14.24 -8.90 17.39
N THR A 73 13.18 -8.42 18.03
CA THR A 73 11.99 -7.87 17.37
C THR A 73 12.09 -6.34 17.29
N ASN A 74 11.34 -5.72 16.38
CA ASN A 74 11.29 -4.26 16.22
C ASN A 74 12.65 -3.57 15.94
N ASN A 75 13.63 -4.30 15.43
CA ASN A 75 15.00 -3.84 15.21
C ASN A 75 15.30 -3.48 13.74
N ARG A 76 14.42 -3.87 12.80
CA ARG A 76 14.59 -3.60 11.37
C ARG A 76 14.37 -2.13 11.05
N THR A 77 15.19 -1.57 10.15
CA THR A 77 15.04 -0.19 9.65
C THR A 77 13.79 0.00 8.79
N VAL A 78 13.34 -1.08 8.14
CA VAL A 78 12.06 -1.20 7.42
C VAL A 78 11.23 -2.34 8.00
N PHE A 79 9.91 -2.18 8.06
CA PHE A 79 9.00 -3.20 8.58
C PHE A 79 7.72 -3.32 7.75
N THR A 80 7.07 -4.47 7.87
CA THR A 80 5.74 -4.73 7.32
C THR A 80 4.73 -3.87 8.08
N ALA A 81 4.14 -2.88 7.42
CA ALA A 81 3.15 -2.00 8.03
C ALA A 81 1.73 -2.41 7.65
N GLY A 82 0.76 -2.08 8.50
CA GLY A 82 -0.67 -2.24 8.23
C GLY A 82 -1.44 -1.03 8.71
N PHE A 83 -2.70 -0.89 8.29
CA PHE A 83 -3.56 0.21 8.73
C PHE A 83 -4.24 -0.13 10.05
N ASN A 84 -4.11 0.73 11.05
CA ASN A 84 -4.96 0.63 12.24
C ASN A 84 -6.38 1.16 11.96
N SER A 85 -7.25 1.14 12.97
CA SER A 85 -8.65 1.61 12.87
C SER A 85 -8.81 3.10 12.52
N LYS A 86 -7.73 3.88 12.63
CA LYS A 86 -7.70 5.30 12.26
C LYS A 86 -7.00 5.56 10.91
N GLY A 87 -6.69 4.51 10.16
CA GLY A 87 -5.99 4.61 8.87
C GLY A 87 -4.50 4.94 8.97
N LYS A 88 -3.91 4.97 10.18
CA LYS A 88 -2.47 5.21 10.34
C LYS A 88 -1.69 3.90 10.17
N LEU A 89 -0.54 3.97 9.50
CA LEU A 89 0.42 2.87 9.44
C LEU A 89 0.97 2.53 10.83
N VAL A 90 0.89 1.24 11.16
CA VAL A 90 1.47 0.64 12.36
C VAL A 90 2.30 -0.58 11.99
N ASP A 91 3.30 -0.92 12.78
CA ASP A 91 4.05 -2.16 12.56
C ASP A 91 3.16 -3.37 12.86
N VAL A 92 3.07 -4.26 11.88
CA VAL A 92 2.33 -5.53 11.97
C VAL A 92 3.25 -6.73 11.82
N SER A 93 4.55 -6.53 11.81
CA SER A 93 5.53 -7.56 11.50
C SER A 93 5.77 -8.59 12.62
N SER A 94 5.10 -8.42 13.77
CA SER A 94 5.09 -9.34 14.91
C SER A 94 3.69 -9.86 15.24
N ASN A 95 2.75 -9.81 14.29
CA ASN A 95 1.33 -10.11 14.48
C ASN A 95 1.02 -11.43 15.23
N VAL A 96 1.76 -12.51 14.95
CA VAL A 96 1.59 -13.79 15.66
C VAL A 96 2.00 -13.69 17.13
N ASN A 97 3.09 -12.99 17.43
CA ASN A 97 3.52 -12.75 18.82
C ASN A 97 2.56 -11.81 19.55
N ASP A 98 2.04 -10.81 18.83
CA ASP A 98 1.12 -9.80 19.35
C ASP A 98 -0.33 -10.32 19.40
N GLN A 99 -0.61 -11.50 18.83
CA GLN A 99 -1.92 -12.16 18.80
C GLN A 99 -3.00 -11.30 18.16
N VAL A 100 -2.65 -10.66 17.04
CA VAL A 100 -3.53 -9.79 16.26
C VAL A 100 -3.57 -10.23 14.81
N ASP A 101 -4.75 -10.12 14.21
CA ASP A 101 -4.89 -10.23 12.76
C ASP A 101 -4.47 -8.93 12.09
N VAL A 102 -4.05 -9.06 10.83
CA VAL A 102 -3.52 -7.96 10.04
C VAL A 102 -4.19 -7.95 8.68
N SER A 103 -4.16 -6.80 8.02
CA SER A 103 -4.68 -6.66 6.66
C SER A 103 -3.55 -6.27 5.74
N SER A 104 -3.24 -7.16 4.80
CA SER A 104 -2.37 -6.89 3.66
C SER A 104 -3.09 -6.03 2.61
N LEU A 105 -2.33 -5.47 1.67
CA LEU A 105 -2.90 -4.77 0.50
C LEU A 105 -3.44 -5.77 -0.52
N ALA A 106 -2.82 -6.95 -0.61
CA ALA A 106 -3.23 -8.06 -1.45
C ALA A 106 -2.50 -9.35 -1.02
N ILE A 107 -3.06 -10.48 -1.43
CA ILE A 107 -2.46 -11.81 -1.33
C ILE A 107 -2.07 -12.25 -2.75
N ALA A 108 -0.90 -12.86 -2.88
CA ALA A 108 -0.39 -13.34 -4.16
C ALA A 108 -1.32 -14.41 -4.74
N THR A 109 -1.57 -14.30 -6.04
CA THR A 109 -2.07 -15.41 -6.85
C THR A 109 -0.96 -15.88 -7.80
N PHE A 110 -1.04 -17.14 -8.22
CA PHE A 110 -0.09 -17.74 -9.16
C PHE A 110 -0.86 -18.28 -10.36
N PRO A 111 -1.07 -17.48 -11.43
CA PRO A 111 -1.81 -17.92 -12.60
C PRO A 111 -1.26 -19.24 -13.16
N GLY A 112 -2.11 -20.27 -13.24
CA GLY A 112 -1.75 -21.59 -13.74
C GLY A 112 -1.15 -22.54 -12.69
N VAL A 113 -1.12 -22.17 -11.41
CA VAL A 113 -0.81 -23.05 -10.28
C VAL A 113 -2.07 -23.20 -9.43
N GLU A 114 -2.40 -24.44 -9.03
CA GLU A 114 -3.57 -24.70 -8.21
C GLU A 114 -3.31 -24.31 -6.73
N VAL A 115 -4.36 -23.90 -6.03
CA VAL A 115 -4.30 -23.58 -4.59
C VAL A 115 -3.84 -24.83 -3.81
N GLY A 116 -2.89 -24.64 -2.89
CA GLY A 116 -2.28 -25.72 -2.12
C GLY A 116 -1.15 -26.46 -2.82
N GLU A 117 -0.76 -26.05 -4.03
CA GLU A 117 0.49 -26.48 -4.65
C GLU A 117 1.66 -25.58 -4.26
N THR A 118 2.89 -26.05 -4.50
CA THR A 118 4.11 -25.27 -4.29
C THR A 118 4.56 -24.70 -5.64
N PRO A 119 4.42 -23.38 -5.90
CA PRO A 119 4.83 -22.82 -7.17
C PRO A 119 6.32 -23.05 -7.48
N PRO A 120 6.67 -23.43 -8.72
CA PRO A 120 8.06 -23.64 -9.13
C PRO A 120 8.78 -22.31 -9.45
N GLU A 121 10.10 -22.40 -9.66
CA GLU A 121 10.88 -21.29 -10.24
C GLU A 121 10.23 -20.80 -11.55
N GLY A 122 10.17 -19.48 -11.74
CA GLY A 122 9.59 -18.87 -12.92
C GLY A 122 8.07 -18.64 -12.84
N ALA A 123 7.39 -19.20 -11.83
CA ALA A 123 6.01 -18.82 -11.56
C ALA A 123 5.93 -17.35 -11.14
N VAL A 124 4.88 -16.66 -11.58
CA VAL A 124 4.68 -15.22 -11.34
C VAL A 124 3.68 -15.05 -10.21
N ALA A 125 4.12 -14.41 -9.13
CA ALA A 125 3.24 -13.94 -8.07
C ALA A 125 2.59 -12.63 -8.54
N THR A 126 1.26 -12.63 -8.65
CA THR A 126 0.46 -11.45 -9.01
C THR A 126 -0.29 -10.94 -7.79
N PHE A 127 -0.07 -9.68 -7.46
CA PHE A 127 -0.74 -8.97 -6.37
C PHE A 127 -1.62 -7.87 -6.96
N ASP A 128 -2.93 -8.05 -6.87
CA ASP A 128 -3.91 -7.03 -7.27
C ASP A 128 -4.33 -6.21 -6.06
N ILE A 129 -3.69 -5.04 -5.92
CA ILE A 129 -3.95 -4.08 -4.85
C ILE A 129 -5.25 -3.33 -5.16
N ASP A 130 -6.21 -3.48 -4.25
CA ASP A 130 -7.52 -2.86 -4.33
C ASP A 130 -7.47 -1.37 -3.96
N LEU A 131 -7.76 -0.50 -4.94
CA LEU A 131 -7.85 0.95 -4.73
C LEU A 131 -9.27 1.41 -4.36
N SER A 132 -10.23 0.49 -4.23
CA SER A 132 -11.56 0.79 -3.70
C SER A 132 -11.52 1.03 -2.18
N ASP A 133 -10.56 0.41 -1.47
CA ASP A 133 -10.26 0.71 -0.07
C ASP A 133 -9.63 2.11 0.05
N GLU A 134 -10.30 3.00 0.78
CA GLU A 134 -9.92 4.41 0.88
C GLU A 134 -8.53 4.60 1.53
N ARG A 135 -8.16 3.75 2.49
CA ARG A 135 -6.87 3.82 3.19
C ARG A 135 -5.72 3.43 2.26
N THR A 136 -5.93 2.37 1.49
CA THR A 136 -5.00 1.90 0.47
C THR A 136 -4.82 2.96 -0.61
N ARG A 137 -5.93 3.52 -1.12
CA ARG A 137 -5.90 4.60 -2.11
C ARG A 137 -5.16 5.84 -1.58
N ALA A 138 -5.45 6.27 -0.36
CA ALA A 138 -4.79 7.42 0.26
C ALA A 138 -3.27 7.19 0.40
N TRP A 139 -2.85 6.02 0.92
CA TRP A 139 -1.43 5.69 1.07
C TRP A 139 -0.69 5.59 -0.27
N VAL A 140 -1.32 5.01 -1.30
CA VAL A 140 -0.77 5.00 -2.66
C VAL A 140 -0.60 6.43 -3.17
N SER A 141 -1.63 7.28 -3.04
CA SER A 141 -1.58 8.67 -3.48
C SER A 141 -0.46 9.45 -2.80
N GLU A 142 -0.37 9.38 -1.47
CA GLU A 142 0.68 10.02 -0.66
C GLU A 142 2.07 9.54 -1.08
N SER A 143 2.25 8.23 -1.29
CA SER A 143 3.54 7.67 -1.71
C SER A 143 3.94 8.15 -3.11
N LEU A 144 3.00 8.27 -4.05
CA LEU A 144 3.28 8.80 -5.38
C LEU A 144 3.58 10.31 -5.36
N ASP A 145 2.88 11.07 -4.53
CA ASP A 145 3.11 12.52 -4.35
C ASP A 145 4.49 12.80 -3.76
N GLU A 146 4.93 11.97 -2.81
CA GLU A 146 6.31 11.99 -2.30
C GLU A 146 7.35 11.53 -3.33
N GLY A 147 6.93 10.94 -4.44
CA GLY A 147 7.80 10.48 -5.54
C GLY A 147 8.40 9.09 -5.33
N ARG A 148 7.92 8.32 -4.34
CA ARG A 148 8.41 6.97 -4.10
C ARG A 148 7.38 6.11 -3.39
N ILE A 149 7.20 4.88 -3.86
CA ILE A 149 6.39 3.86 -3.19
C ILE A 149 7.28 2.66 -2.82
N VAL A 150 7.07 2.13 -1.62
CA VAL A 150 7.84 0.98 -1.10
C VAL A 150 6.87 -0.02 -0.50
N PHE A 151 6.93 -1.25 -1.00
CA PHE A 151 6.14 -2.38 -0.52
C PHE A 151 7.00 -3.30 0.35
N ALA A 152 6.39 -3.91 1.35
CA ALA A 152 6.95 -5.02 2.10
C ALA A 152 6.25 -6.31 1.66
N ILE A 153 7.01 -7.28 1.14
CA ILE A 153 6.50 -8.62 0.84
C ILE A 153 6.80 -9.51 2.05
N SER A 154 5.80 -10.24 2.51
CA SER A 154 5.92 -11.13 3.66
C SER A 154 5.21 -12.45 3.41
N SER A 155 5.77 -13.51 3.98
CA SER A 155 5.13 -14.82 4.06
C SER A 155 5.58 -15.47 5.35
N LEU A 156 4.63 -16.01 6.09
CA LEU A 156 4.88 -16.70 7.34
C LEU A 156 4.95 -18.20 7.06
N ILE A 157 6.07 -18.81 7.42
CA ILE A 157 6.28 -20.24 7.32
C ILE A 157 6.78 -20.79 8.65
N PHE A 158 6.42 -22.04 8.96
CA PHE A 158 6.98 -22.71 10.12
C PHE A 158 8.47 -22.97 9.91
N ALA A 159 9.28 -22.56 10.88
CA ALA A 159 10.72 -22.76 10.84
C ALA A 159 11.04 -24.27 10.93
N SER A 160 11.89 -24.75 10.02
CA SER A 160 12.50 -26.08 10.07
C SER A 160 14.01 -25.95 10.31
N GLN A 161 14.59 -26.81 11.16
CA GLN A 161 16.04 -26.84 11.34
C GLN A 161 16.72 -27.51 10.15
N GLY A 162 17.67 -26.81 9.53
CA GLY A 162 18.72 -27.41 8.70
C GLY A 162 18.54 -27.37 7.18
N ASP A 163 17.32 -27.17 6.67
CA ASP A 163 17.08 -27.10 5.21
C ASP A 163 15.72 -26.45 4.88
N GLY A 164 15.63 -25.13 5.01
CA GLY A 164 14.44 -24.37 4.66
C GLY A 164 14.64 -23.64 3.33
N VAL A 165 13.84 -23.98 2.32
CA VAL A 165 13.72 -23.14 1.12
C VAL A 165 13.01 -21.86 1.53
N LEU A 166 13.63 -20.71 1.30
CA LEU A 166 12.99 -19.41 1.46
C LEU A 166 12.51 -18.96 0.08
N THR A 167 11.28 -18.46 0.01
CA THR A 167 10.76 -17.85 -1.20
C THR A 167 11.61 -16.63 -1.59
N GLN A 168 12.10 -16.64 -2.83
CA GLN A 168 12.93 -15.58 -3.40
C GLN A 168 12.38 -15.15 -4.76
N PHE A 169 12.63 -13.90 -5.13
CA PHE A 169 12.15 -13.31 -6.37
C PHE A 169 13.30 -12.76 -7.20
N TYR A 170 13.13 -12.78 -8.52
CA TYR A 170 13.97 -12.02 -9.43
C TYR A 170 13.70 -10.52 -9.27
N LEU A 171 14.62 -9.84 -8.57
CA LEU A 171 14.66 -8.38 -8.52
C LEU A 171 15.54 -7.82 -9.64
N ARG A 172 15.52 -6.50 -9.81
CA ARG A 172 16.17 -5.80 -10.92
C ARG A 172 17.68 -6.09 -10.98
N GLU A 173 18.32 -6.27 -9.83
CA GLU A 173 19.76 -6.45 -9.67
C GLU A 173 20.22 -7.89 -9.89
N ASN A 174 19.29 -8.81 -10.17
CA ASN A 174 19.65 -10.19 -10.44
C ASN A 174 20.42 -10.31 -11.77
N PRO A 175 21.55 -11.03 -11.84
CA PRO A 175 22.33 -11.16 -13.08
C PRO A 175 21.55 -11.75 -14.26
N LEU A 176 20.57 -12.62 -14.01
CA LEU A 176 19.72 -13.17 -15.07
C LEU A 176 18.70 -12.15 -15.61
N VAL A 177 18.30 -11.19 -14.79
CA VAL A 177 17.48 -10.05 -15.21
C VAL A 177 18.33 -9.07 -16.02
N GLU A 178 19.54 -8.73 -15.54
CA GLU A 178 20.48 -7.85 -16.27
C GLU A 178 20.87 -8.43 -17.64
N ALA A 179 21.01 -9.76 -17.73
CA ALA A 179 21.30 -10.44 -18.99
C ALA A 179 20.08 -10.61 -19.91
N GLY A 180 18.88 -10.21 -19.50
CA GLY A 180 17.64 -10.33 -20.27
C GLY A 180 17.09 -11.77 -20.37
N VAL A 181 17.47 -12.66 -19.45
CA VAL A 181 17.02 -14.06 -19.38
C VAL A 181 15.74 -14.21 -18.54
N ARG A 182 15.51 -13.29 -17.59
CA ARG A 182 14.36 -13.23 -16.70
C ARG A 182 13.81 -11.81 -16.64
N ASP A 183 12.53 -11.70 -16.32
CA ASP A 183 11.89 -10.40 -16.09
C ASP A 183 12.10 -9.94 -14.64
N SER A 184 12.30 -8.63 -14.45
CA SER A 184 12.31 -8.02 -13.12
C SER A 184 10.90 -7.95 -12.54
N ALA A 185 10.81 -7.80 -11.21
CA ALA A 185 9.58 -7.35 -10.58
C ALA A 185 9.02 -6.08 -11.26
N ARG A 186 7.70 -6.04 -11.45
CA ARG A 186 7.00 -5.00 -12.19
C ARG A 186 5.83 -4.45 -11.40
N LEU A 187 5.72 -3.12 -11.36
CA LEU A 187 4.55 -2.40 -10.88
C LEU A 187 3.82 -1.84 -12.10
N THR A 188 2.55 -2.24 -12.28
CA THR A 188 1.66 -1.69 -13.31
C THR A 188 0.56 -0.88 -12.66
N MET A 189 0.44 0.37 -13.10
CA MET A 189 -0.61 1.29 -12.67
C MET A 189 -1.34 1.78 -13.90
N SER A 190 -2.67 1.77 -13.85
CA SER A 190 -3.51 2.42 -14.84
C SER A 190 -4.44 3.37 -14.09
N GLY A 191 -4.68 4.52 -14.70
CA GLY A 191 -5.54 5.55 -14.14
C GLY A 191 -5.82 6.58 -15.22
N THR A 192 -6.88 7.34 -15.03
CA THR A 192 -7.07 8.58 -15.76
C THR A 192 -6.24 9.65 -15.06
N VAL A 193 -5.37 10.32 -15.80
CA VAL A 193 -4.91 11.64 -15.36
C VAL A 193 -6.17 12.49 -15.40
N GLY A 194 -6.72 12.82 -14.23
CA GLY A 194 -7.69 13.90 -14.18
C GLY A 194 -7.00 15.13 -14.74
N GLU A 195 -7.72 15.96 -15.51
CA GLU A 195 -7.31 17.36 -15.65
C GLU A 195 -6.96 17.81 -14.23
N PRO A 196 -5.76 18.38 -13.99
CA PRO A 196 -5.37 18.77 -12.63
C PRO A 196 -6.56 19.51 -12.06
N GLY A 197 -7.19 18.95 -11.02
CA GLY A 197 -8.30 19.62 -10.37
C GLY A 197 -7.73 20.95 -9.94
N CYS A 198 -8.15 22.02 -10.61
CA CYS A 198 -7.72 23.35 -10.26
C CYS A 198 -8.50 23.67 -8.99
N ASP A 199 -7.94 23.28 -7.85
CA ASP A 199 -8.47 23.63 -6.54
C ASP A 199 -8.12 25.10 -6.28
N ILE A 200 -8.73 25.98 -7.08
CA ILE A 200 -8.56 27.43 -7.00
C ILE A 200 -9.75 27.94 -6.21
N VAL A 201 -9.48 28.48 -5.02
CA VAL A 201 -10.52 29.11 -4.22
C VAL A 201 -11.17 30.23 -5.04
N GLY A 202 -12.47 30.11 -5.33
CA GLY A 202 -13.19 31.03 -6.20
C GLY A 202 -13.58 30.48 -7.57
N ASP A 203 -13.11 29.30 -7.97
CA ASP A 203 -13.57 28.57 -9.16
C ASP A 203 -14.81 27.73 -8.77
N VAL A 204 -15.99 28.29 -8.99
CA VAL A 204 -17.27 27.70 -8.57
C VAL A 204 -17.82 26.78 -9.65
N ASP A 205 -17.55 27.05 -10.93
CA ASP A 205 -18.05 26.25 -12.04
C ASP A 205 -17.09 25.14 -12.50
N GLY A 206 -15.87 25.12 -11.95
CA GLY A 206 -14.87 24.08 -12.11
C GLY A 206 -14.13 24.15 -13.44
N ASP A 207 -14.05 25.34 -14.06
CA ASP A 207 -13.45 25.54 -15.39
C ASP A 207 -11.95 25.90 -15.37
N CYS A 208 -11.32 25.85 -14.18
CA CYS A 208 -9.92 26.20 -13.92
C CYS A 208 -9.58 27.69 -14.05
N GLN A 209 -10.57 28.59 -14.06
CA GLN A 209 -10.33 30.03 -14.06
C GLN A 209 -11.28 30.74 -13.12
N VAL A 210 -10.81 31.77 -12.42
CA VAL A 210 -11.72 32.61 -11.61
C VAL A 210 -12.18 33.82 -12.41
N THR A 211 -13.41 33.76 -12.92
CA THR A 211 -13.96 34.74 -13.84
C THR A 211 -15.33 35.30 -13.41
N GLY A 212 -15.98 36.01 -14.33
CA GLY A 212 -17.35 36.49 -14.14
C GLY A 212 -18.37 35.36 -14.07
N ALA A 213 -18.06 34.16 -14.56
CA ALA A 213 -18.94 32.99 -14.46
C ALA A 213 -19.07 32.55 -12.99
N ASP A 214 -17.93 32.43 -12.30
CA ASP A 214 -17.86 32.08 -10.88
C ASP A 214 -18.50 33.12 -9.98
N LEU A 215 -18.26 34.40 -10.27
CA LEU A 215 -18.96 35.48 -9.58
C LEU A 215 -20.47 35.36 -9.76
N GLY A 216 -20.94 35.02 -10.96
CA GLY A 216 -22.35 34.77 -11.23
C GLY A 216 -22.90 33.60 -10.41
N ALA A 217 -22.14 32.50 -10.31
CA ALA A 217 -22.48 31.33 -9.53
C ALA A 217 -22.51 31.61 -8.02
N LEU A 218 -21.50 32.30 -7.48
CA LEU A 218 -21.46 32.73 -6.08
C LEU A 218 -22.65 33.64 -5.73
N LEU A 219 -22.98 34.60 -6.59
CA LEU A 219 -24.13 35.48 -6.39
C LEU A 219 -25.46 34.73 -6.49
N ALA A 220 -25.55 33.66 -7.27
CA ALA A 220 -26.72 32.80 -7.32
C ALA A 220 -26.91 31.99 -6.02
N ALA A 221 -25.80 31.64 -5.35
CA ALA A 221 -25.77 30.95 -4.06
C ALA A 221 -25.83 31.90 -2.85
N TRP A 222 -25.95 33.22 -3.05
CA TRP A 222 -25.83 34.21 -1.97
C TRP A 222 -26.83 33.97 -0.81
N GLY A 223 -26.31 33.88 0.41
CA GLY A 223 -27.09 33.63 1.62
C GLY A 223 -27.52 32.18 1.82
N SER A 224 -27.05 31.24 0.99
CA SER A 224 -27.20 29.79 1.20
C SER A 224 -26.02 29.20 1.99
N ASP A 225 -26.09 27.91 2.27
CA ASP A 225 -25.02 27.08 2.85
C ASP A 225 -24.36 26.18 1.79
N ASP A 226 -24.36 26.60 0.52
CA ASP A 226 -23.78 25.83 -0.58
C ASP A 226 -22.25 25.67 -0.38
N PRO A 227 -21.75 24.44 -0.13
CA PRO A 227 -20.33 24.21 0.14
C PRO A 227 -19.44 24.51 -1.07
N ALA A 228 -20.00 24.61 -2.29
CA ALA A 228 -19.22 24.99 -3.47
C ALA A 228 -18.92 26.49 -3.53
N ALA A 229 -19.62 27.33 -2.77
CA ALA A 229 -19.46 28.79 -2.75
C ALA A 229 -19.17 29.38 -1.36
N ASP A 230 -19.27 28.57 -0.29
CA ASP A 230 -18.88 28.90 1.09
C ASP A 230 -17.38 28.53 1.28
N PHE A 231 -16.51 29.44 0.86
CA PHE A 231 -15.06 29.20 0.82
C PHE A 231 -14.38 29.37 2.17
N ASN A 232 -15.03 30.05 3.12
CA ASN A 232 -14.52 30.23 4.47
C ASN A 232 -15.14 29.26 5.50
N ASP A 233 -16.01 28.35 5.04
CA ASP A 233 -16.75 27.37 5.84
C ASP A 233 -17.50 28.00 7.03
N ASP A 234 -17.99 29.24 6.88
CA ASP A 234 -18.73 29.92 7.96
C ASP A 234 -20.22 29.55 8.00
N GLY A 235 -20.67 28.73 7.04
CA GLY A 235 -22.02 28.23 6.90
C GLY A 235 -22.92 29.19 6.15
N THR A 236 -22.40 30.26 5.54
CA THR A 236 -23.20 31.20 4.73
C THR A 236 -22.38 31.85 3.62
N VAL A 237 -22.75 31.59 2.36
CA VAL A 237 -22.18 32.27 1.18
C VAL A 237 -22.46 33.78 1.25
N GLY A 238 -21.41 34.59 1.36
CA GLY A 238 -21.56 36.02 1.53
C GLY A 238 -20.34 36.86 1.16
N GLY A 239 -20.20 37.99 1.85
CA GLY A 239 -19.17 38.99 1.55
C GLY A 239 -17.74 38.49 1.81
N SER A 240 -17.58 37.54 2.73
CA SER A 240 -16.29 36.90 3.02
C SER A 240 -15.84 36.06 1.84
N ASP A 241 -16.73 35.23 1.30
CA ASP A 241 -16.49 34.36 0.14
C ASP A 241 -16.26 35.16 -1.13
N LEU A 242 -17.04 36.23 -1.33
CA LEU A 242 -16.79 37.17 -2.42
C LEU A 242 -15.40 37.79 -2.33
N GLY A 243 -14.92 38.11 -1.13
CA GLY A 243 -13.57 38.60 -0.90
C GLY A 243 -12.50 37.58 -1.32
N LEU A 244 -12.73 36.31 -1.01
CA LEU A 244 -11.85 35.20 -1.39
C LEU A 244 -11.84 34.99 -2.91
N LEU A 245 -13.02 34.97 -3.56
CA LEU A 245 -13.14 34.88 -5.02
C LEU A 245 -12.36 36.01 -5.71
N LEU A 246 -12.61 37.26 -5.31
CA LEU A 246 -11.95 38.42 -5.92
C LEU A 246 -10.43 38.44 -5.66
N SER A 247 -9.95 37.82 -4.57
CA SER A 247 -8.52 37.70 -4.31
C SER A 247 -7.80 36.80 -5.31
N ASN A 248 -8.53 35.86 -5.93
CA ASN A 248 -8.02 34.93 -6.93
C ASN A 248 -8.47 35.28 -8.35
N TRP A 249 -9.02 36.47 -8.59
CA TRP A 249 -9.56 36.86 -9.90
C TRP A 249 -8.54 36.76 -11.04
N GLY A 250 -8.92 36.06 -12.11
CA GLY A 250 -8.07 35.84 -13.30
C GLY A 250 -6.89 34.89 -13.06
N SER A 251 -6.89 34.16 -11.94
CA SER A 251 -6.05 32.98 -11.75
C SER A 251 -6.51 31.84 -12.62
#